data_AF-A0A1F4DXJ2-F1
#
_entry.id   AF-A0A1F4DXJ2-F1
#
_cell.length_a   1.000
_cell.length_b   1.000
_cell.length_c   1.000
_cell.angle_alpha   90.00
_cell.angle_beta   90.00
_cell.angle_gamma   90.00
#
_symmetry.space_group_name_H-M   'P 1'
#
loop_
_entity.id
_entity.type
_entity.pdbx_description
1 polymer ?
#
loop_
_entity_poly.entity_id
_entity_poly.type
_entity_poly.pdbx_seq_one_letter_code
_entity_poly.pdbx_strand_id
1 'polypeptide(L)' 'MLGASGAWEPFVPEVCDYRETLNSDPRRCRGSDVGSRGLVRAHPWMGQPCCIDLVLPPLAGIILVPRDV' A
#
# COMPACT_ATOMS: atom_id res chain seq x y z
N MET A 1 -23.52 0.95 -8.11
CA MET A 1 -22.56 0.01 -7.50
C MET A 1 -21.29 0.04 -8.35
N LEU A 2 -20.25 0.73 -7.90
CA LEU A 2 -18.87 0.53 -8.38
C LEU A 2 -18.04 0.28 -7.12
N GLY A 3 -17.45 -0.91 -7.02
CA GLY A 3 -16.57 -1.31 -5.93
C GLY A 3 -15.23 -0.61 -6.07
N ALA A 4 -14.93 0.30 -5.15
CA ALA A 4 -13.63 0.96 -5.05
C ALA A 4 -12.65 0.06 -4.27
N SER A 5 -12.24 -1.04 -4.90
CA SER A 5 -11.14 -1.89 -4.43
C SER A 5 -10.23 -2.18 -5.62
N GLY A 6 -9.55 -1.15 -6.10
CA GLY A 6 -8.54 -1.26 -7.15
C GLY A 6 -7.16 -1.40 -6.51
N ALA A 7 -6.43 -2.46 -6.86
CA ALA A 7 -4.99 -2.52 -6.61
C ALA A 7 -4.33 -1.34 -7.35
N TRP A 8 -3.45 -0.62 -6.67
CA TRP A 8 -2.72 0.52 -7.20
C TRP A 8 -1.22 0.28 -7.06
N GLU A 9 -0.46 0.61 -8.10
CA GLU A 9 0.95 0.28 -8.26
C GLU A 9 1.84 1.55 -8.28
N PRO A 10 2.12 2.18 -7.13
CA PRO A 10 3.00 3.35 -7.11
C PRO A 10 4.48 2.99 -7.21
N PHE A 11 5.23 3.91 -7.81
CA PHE A 11 6.70 3.87 -7.79
C PHE A 11 7.24 4.34 -6.43
N VAL A 12 8.30 3.69 -5.97
CA VAL A 12 8.96 3.95 -4.67
C VAL A 12 10.48 4.14 -4.85
N PRO A 13 11.19 4.80 -3.93
CA PRO A 13 12.59 5.16 -4.15
C PRO A 13 13.57 3.97 -4.06
N GLU A 14 13.23 2.89 -3.36
CA GLU A 14 14.17 1.79 -3.05
C GLU A 14 13.58 0.40 -3.28
N VAL A 15 14.39 -0.55 -3.72
CA VAL A 15 14.00 -1.97 -3.86
C VAL A 15 14.13 -2.65 -2.50
N CYS A 16 13.17 -2.41 -1.61
CA CYS A 16 13.10 -3.06 -0.31
C CYS A 16 11.66 -3.45 0.05
N ASP A 17 11.51 -4.20 1.14
CA ASP A 17 10.20 -4.46 1.72
C ASP A 17 9.73 -3.21 2.50
N TYR A 18 8.54 -2.71 2.18
CA TYR A 18 7.91 -1.59 2.86
C TYR A 18 6.91 -2.08 3.88
N ARG A 19 6.94 -1.51 5.08
CA ARG A 19 5.97 -1.80 6.13
C ARG A 19 4.84 -0.76 6.14
N GLU A 20 3.60 -1.24 6.10
CA GLU A 20 2.40 -0.46 6.45
C GLU A 20 2.41 -0.17 7.95
N THR A 21 2.71 1.08 8.33
CA THR A 21 2.80 1.50 9.73
C THR A 21 1.51 2.16 10.22
N LEU A 22 0.75 2.75 9.30
CA LEU A 22 -0.55 3.35 9.56
C LEU A 22 -1.45 3.14 8.35
N ASN A 23 -2.70 2.80 8.64
CA ASN A 23 -3.82 2.78 7.71
C ASN A 23 -5.00 3.44 8.41
N SER A 24 -5.63 4.42 7.76
CA SER A 24 -6.75 5.17 8.34
C SER A 24 -8.12 4.51 8.15
N ASP A 25 -8.20 3.31 7.55
CA ASP A 25 -9.43 2.55 7.29
C ASP A 25 -9.72 1.35 8.24
N PRO A 26 -9.28 1.30 9.51
CA PRO A 26 -9.60 0.14 10.36
C PRO A 26 -11.08 0.12 10.73
N ARG A 27 -11.66 -1.06 11.00
CA ARG A 27 -13.05 -1.20 11.50
C ARG A 27 -13.35 -0.32 12.72
N ARG A 28 -12.34 -0.14 13.59
CA ARG A 28 -12.44 0.71 14.79
C ARG A 28 -12.69 2.19 14.47
N CYS A 29 -12.29 2.64 13.28
CA CYS A 29 -12.57 3.98 12.74
C CYS A 29 -13.80 3.99 11.81
N ARG A 30 -14.64 2.94 11.84
CA ARG A 30 -15.75 2.70 10.88
C ARG A 30 -15.28 2.56 9.43
N GLY A 31 -14.03 2.17 9.22
CA GLY A 31 -13.48 1.86 7.91
C GLY A 31 -13.84 0.46 7.41
N SER A 32 -13.44 0.18 6.18
CA SER A 32 -13.71 -1.08 5.45
C SER A 32 -12.76 -2.22 5.84
N ASP A 33 -11.69 -1.93 6.60
CA ASP A 33 -10.66 -2.89 7.02
C ASP A 33 -9.89 -3.53 5.85
N VAL A 34 -9.85 -2.80 4.75
CA VAL A 34 -9.11 -3.15 3.55
C VAL A 34 -7.68 -2.59 3.71
N GLY A 35 -6.67 -3.32 3.26
CA GLY A 35 -5.27 -2.91 3.38
C GLY A 35 -4.32 -4.03 3.01
N SER A 36 -3.03 -3.73 2.92
CA SER A 36 -2.02 -4.68 2.45
C SER A 36 -1.47 -5.57 3.58
N ARG A 37 -1.97 -5.39 4.81
CA ARG A 37 -1.74 -6.25 5.98
C ARG A 37 -0.25 -6.46 6.30
N GLY A 38 0.51 -5.38 6.27
CA GLY A 38 1.79 -5.30 6.97
C GLY A 38 3.00 -5.07 6.07
N LEU A 39 3.29 -5.95 5.12
CA LEU A 39 4.50 -5.87 4.28
C LEU A 39 4.12 -5.83 2.80
N VAL A 40 4.68 -4.87 2.08
CA VAL A 40 4.55 -4.71 0.64
C VAL A 40 5.93 -4.81 0.02
N ARG A 41 6.10 -5.70 -0.95
CA ARG A 41 7.39 -5.96 -1.59
C ARG A 41 7.54 -5.12 -2.86
N ALA A 42 8.66 -4.42 -2.97
CA ALA A 42 9.02 -3.73 -4.21
C ALA A 42 9.38 -4.72 -5.32
N HIS A 43 8.91 -4.47 -6.53
CA HIS A 43 9.20 -5.23 -7.74
C HIS A 43 9.36 -4.29 -8.96
N PRO A 44 10.08 -4.67 -10.01
CA PRO A 44 10.24 -3.83 -11.20
C PRO A 44 8.95 -3.79 -12.06
N TRP A 45 8.52 -2.61 -12.50
CA TRP A 45 7.33 -2.44 -13.35
C TRP A 45 7.44 -1.18 -14.22
N MET A 46 6.90 -1.23 -15.46
CA MET A 46 6.86 -0.09 -16.41
C MET A 46 8.20 0.67 -16.61
N GLY A 47 9.33 -0.05 -16.57
CA GLY A 47 10.66 0.54 -16.72
C GLY A 47 11.17 1.29 -15.48
N GLN A 48 10.48 1.18 -14.35
CA GLN A 48 10.94 1.63 -13.04
C GLN A 48 11.40 0.44 -12.21
N PRO A 49 12.54 0.55 -11.50
CA PRO A 49 13.12 -0.56 -10.74
C PRO A 49 12.31 -0.94 -9.49
N CYS A 50 11.46 -0.02 -9.01
CA CYS A 50 10.83 -0.10 -7.70
C CYS A 50 9.34 0.29 -7.79
N CYS A 51 8.46 -0.69 -7.83
CA CYS A 51 7.00 -0.55 -7.80
C CYS A 51 6.43 -1.43 -6.68
N ILE A 52 5.32 -1.05 -6.06
CA ILE A 52 4.69 -1.85 -5.01
C ILE A 52 3.22 -2.12 -5.33
N ASP A 53 2.74 -3.34 -5.04
CA ASP A 53 1.30 -3.64 -5.12
C ASP A 53 0.60 -3.17 -3.84
N LEU A 54 -0.10 -2.04 -3.91
CA LEU A 54 -0.79 -1.47 -2.75
C LEU A 54 -2.31 -1.55 -2.92
N VAL A 55 -2.98 -2.18 -1.95
CA VAL A 55 -4.44 -2.07 -1.85
C VAL A 55 -4.78 -0.77 -1.13
N LEU A 56 -5.31 0.20 -1.87
CA LEU A 56 -5.75 1.47 -1.31
C LEU A 56 -7.25 1.43 -0.96
N PRO A 57 -7.62 1.56 0.33
CA PRO A 57 -9.02 1.65 0.71
C PRO A 57 -9.65 2.96 0.24
N PRO A 58 -10.97 2.99 0.02
CA PRO A 58 -11.66 4.19 -0.44
C PRO A 58 -11.51 5.32 0.60
N LEU A 59 -10.95 6.46 0.16
CA LEU A 59 -10.74 7.67 0.97
C LEU A 59 -9.81 7.47 2.18
N ALA A 60 -8.88 6.50 2.12
CA ALA A 60 -7.93 6.25 3.20
C ALA A 60 -6.51 6.73 2.88
N GLY A 61 -5.78 7.13 3.93
CA GLY A 61 -4.35 7.36 3.89
C GLY A 61 -3.57 6.16 4.43
N ILE A 62 -2.46 5.82 3.74
CA ILE A 62 -1.52 4.78 4.15
C ILE A 62 -0.13 5.39 4.32
N ILE A 63 0.57 5.02 5.40
CA ILE A 63 1.98 5.36 5.62
C ILE A 63 2.82 4.10 5.51
N LEU A 64 3.83 4.15 4.63
CA LEU A 64 4.78 3.07 4.39
C LEU A 64 6.19 3.48 4.87
N VAL A 65 6.93 2.53 5.47
CA VAL A 65 8.32 2.74 5.92
C VAL A 65 9.21 1.59 5.42
N PRO A 66 10.36 1.86 4.77
CA PRO A 66 11.29 0.84 4.32
C PRO A 66 11.88 0.04 5.50
N ARG A 67 12.12 -1.27 5.32
CA ARG A 67 12.59 -2.17 6.39
C ARG A 67 14.11 -2.32 6.50
N ASP A 68 14.90 -1.86 5.52
CA ASP A 68 16.33 -2.16 5.44
C ASP A 68 17.23 -0.92 5.16
N VAL A 69 16.86 0.25 5.71
CA VAL A 69 17.69 1.47 5.70
C VAL A 69 18.56 1.61 6.96
#